data_AF-A0A8C8BG80-F1
#
_entry.id   AF-A0A8C8BG80-F1
#
_cell.length_a   1.000
_cell.length_b   1.000
_cell.length_c   1.000
_cell.angle_alpha   90.00
_cell.angle_beta   90.00
_cell.angle_gamma   90.00
#
_symmetry.space_group_name_H-M   'P 1'
#
loop_
_entity.id
_entity.type
_entity.pdbx_description
1 polymer ?
#
loop_
_entity_poly.entity_id
_entity_poly.type
_entity_poly.pdbx_seq_one_letter_code
_entity_poly.pdbx_strand_id
1 'polypeptide(L)'
;MRSLLASLIMTLALAALYCCEKDPKDPLESRNADSIKITKEVANAFVKRQKRSTMFEWYSEYYKNPMEQMHERCENYPPCDYLSDQIGFPMAYNRFFGRY
;
A
#
# COMPACT_ATOMS: atom_id res chain seq x y z
N MET A 1 36.14 -34.51 9.60
CA MET A 1 35.16 -33.66 10.32
C MET A 1 35.79 -32.40 10.90
N ARG A 2 36.85 -32.47 11.73
CA ARG A 2 37.48 -31.29 12.33
C ARG A 2 38.28 -30.39 11.37
N SER A 3 38.98 -30.97 10.37
CA SER A 3 39.74 -30.16 9.40
C SER A 3 38.85 -29.39 8.42
N LEU A 4 37.70 -29.95 8.04
CA LEU A 4 36.73 -29.29 7.16
C LEU A 4 36.10 -28.07 7.85
N LEU A 5 35.83 -28.17 9.16
CA LEU A 5 35.35 -27.04 9.96
C LEU A 5 36.41 -25.94 10.07
N ALA A 6 37.68 -26.31 10.25
CA ALA A 6 38.77 -25.34 10.28
C ALA A 6 38.92 -24.60 8.94
N SER A 7 38.84 -25.31 7.81
CA SER A 7 38.88 -24.68 6.48
C SER A 7 37.71 -23.72 6.25
N LEU A 8 36.49 -24.09 6.67
CA LEU A 8 35.31 -23.22 6.55
C LEU A 8 35.47 -21.93 7.36
N ILE A 9 35.94 -22.04 8.61
CA ILE A 9 36.16 -20.88 9.49
C ILE A 9 37.23 -19.95 8.90
N MET A 10 38.32 -20.50 8.35
CA MET A 10 39.37 -19.70 7.71
C MET A 10 38.88 -18.98 6.46
N THR A 11 38.06 -19.63 5.62
CA THR A 11 37.48 -18.97 4.44
C THR A 11 36.50 -17.86 4.81
N LEU A 12 35.72 -18.03 5.88
CA LEU A 12 34.80 -17.01 6.39
C LEU A 12 35.55 -15.79 6.96
N ALA A 13 36.65 -16.02 7.69
CA ALA A 13 37.48 -14.94 8.22
C ALA A 13 38.14 -14.10 7.12
N LEU A 14 38.66 -14.76 6.07
CA LEU A 14 39.23 -14.09 4.90
C LEU A 14 38.18 -13.30 4.12
N ALA A 15 36.97 -13.82 3.95
CA ALA A 15 35.86 -13.11 3.33
C ALA A 15 35.44 -11.87 4.14
N ALA A 16 35.38 -11.97 5.47
CA ALA A 16 35.05 -10.84 6.33
C ALA A 16 36.09 -9.71 6.24
N LEU A 17 37.39 -10.06 6.24
CA LEU A 17 38.48 -9.08 6.06
C LEU A 17 38.40 -8.40 4.68
N TYR A 18 38.11 -9.16 3.62
CA TYR A 18 37.98 -8.62 2.27
C TYR A 18 36.73 -7.74 2.07
N CYS A 19 35.66 -7.99 2.85
CA CYS A 19 34.45 -7.17 2.84
C CYS A 19 34.59 -5.89 3.67
N CYS A 20 35.45 -5.87 4.69
CA CYS A 20 35.71 -4.69 5.52
C CYS A 20 36.70 -3.71 4.89
N GLU A 21 37.52 -4.13 3.94
CA GLU A 21 38.46 -3.26 3.22
C GLU A 21 37.82 -2.70 1.95
N LYS A 22 36.76 -1.91 2.14
CA LYS A 22 36.13 -1.14 1.07
C LYS A 22 35.73 0.24 1.58
N ASP A 23 36.75 1.03 1.88
CA ASP A 23 36.63 2.49 1.98
C ASP A 23 37.37 3.13 0.80
N PRO A 24 36.70 3.39 -0.34
CA PRO A 24 37.05 4.50 -1.17
C PRO A 24 36.37 5.73 -0.60
N LYS A 25 37.12 6.51 0.19
CA LYS A 25 36.88 7.94 0.24
C LYS A 25 37.08 8.47 -1.17
N ASP A 26 36.00 8.87 -1.82
CA ASP A 26 36.05 10.00 -2.74
C ASP A 26 34.93 11.00 -2.44
N PRO A 27 35.23 12.30 -2.51
CA PRO A 27 34.55 13.32 -1.74
C PRO A 27 33.85 14.30 -2.69
N LEU A 28 32.67 13.98 -3.24
CA LEU A 28 31.99 14.92 -4.16
C LEU A 28 30.51 14.59 -4.48
N GLU A 29 29.76 13.99 -3.55
CA GLU A 29 28.29 13.94 -3.68
C GLU A 29 27.56 14.76 -2.60
N SER A 30 28.25 15.75 -2.04
CA SER A 30 27.62 16.95 -1.50
C SER A 30 27.19 17.90 -2.64
N ARG A 31 26.58 17.37 -3.70
CA ARG A 31 25.88 18.23 -4.66
C ARG A 31 24.47 18.47 -4.12
N ASN A 32 24.40 19.34 -3.12
CA ASN A 32 23.22 20.15 -2.80
C ASN A 32 21.89 19.36 -2.87
N ALA A 33 21.71 18.39 -1.98
CA ALA A 33 20.37 17.86 -1.68
C ALA A 33 19.49 18.91 -0.98
N ASP A 34 20.07 20.04 -0.59
CA ASP A 34 19.36 21.24 -0.19
C ASP A 34 18.92 22.02 -1.43
N SER A 35 17.62 21.98 -1.71
CA SER A 35 16.85 22.98 -2.47
C SER A 35 16.57 22.78 -3.97
N ILE A 36 16.27 21.57 -4.44
CA ILE A 36 15.25 21.47 -5.51
C ILE A 36 13.87 21.75 -4.89
N LYS A 37 13.68 22.96 -4.36
CA LYS A 37 12.38 23.47 -3.92
C LYS A 37 11.70 24.07 -5.15
N ILE A 38 10.97 23.23 -5.87
CA ILE A 38 10.12 23.67 -6.97
C ILE A 38 8.96 24.45 -6.35
N THR A 39 8.71 25.68 -6.82
CA THR A 39 7.58 26.46 -6.34
C THR A 39 6.26 25.81 -6.78
N LYS A 40 5.18 26.06 -6.05
CA LYS A 40 3.87 25.45 -6.33
C LYS A 40 3.39 25.74 -7.75
N GLU A 41 3.70 26.93 -8.28
CA GLU A 41 3.34 27.37 -9.63
C GLU A 41 4.08 26.54 -10.69
N VAL A 42 5.38 26.33 -10.49
CA VAL A 42 6.21 25.52 -11.37
C VAL A 42 5.77 24.06 -11.30
N ALA A 43 5.51 23.53 -10.10
CA ALA A 43 4.98 22.17 -9.92
C ALA A 43 3.61 21.98 -10.60
N ASN A 44 2.70 22.94 -10.50
CA ASN A 44 1.38 22.87 -11.15
C ASN A 44 1.44 22.93 -12.68
N ALA A 45 2.47 23.57 -13.25
CA ALA A 45 2.68 23.61 -14.70
C ALA A 45 3.05 22.22 -15.26
N PHE A 46 3.82 21.43 -14.52
CA PHE A 46 4.23 20.09 -14.91
C PHE A 46 3.26 19.00 -14.44
N VAL A 47 2.66 19.17 -13.26
CA VAL A 47 1.70 18.24 -12.66
C VAL A 47 0.29 18.77 -12.93
N LYS A 48 -0.21 18.55 -14.14
CA LYS A 48 -1.66 18.68 -14.38
C LYS A 48 -2.36 17.59 -13.59
N ARG A 49 -3.02 17.95 -12.49
CA ARG A 49 -3.93 17.05 -11.77
C ARG A 49 -4.99 16.59 -12.77
N GLN A 50 -4.87 15.36 -13.24
CA GLN A 50 -5.91 14.73 -14.05
C GLN A 50 -7.19 14.77 -13.22
N LYS A 51 -8.23 15.42 -13.76
CA LYS A 51 -9.52 15.61 -13.08
C LYS A 51 -10.04 14.21 -12.74
N ARG A 52 -9.97 13.84 -11.46
CA ARG A 52 -10.27 12.48 -10.99
C ARG A 52 -11.74 12.11 -11.13
N SER A 53 -12.65 13.09 -11.21
CA SER A 53 -14.06 12.82 -11.47
C SER A 53 -14.26 12.56 -12.96
N THR A 54 -14.11 11.30 -13.36
CA THR A 54 -14.57 10.88 -14.68
C THR A 54 -16.11 10.80 -14.66
N MET A 55 -16.77 11.12 -15.77
CA MET A 55 -18.23 10.95 -15.94
C MET A 55 -18.70 9.55 -15.48
N PHE A 56 -17.82 8.56 -15.62
CA PHE A 56 -18.01 7.18 -15.22
C PHE A 56 -18.21 6.98 -13.70
N GLU A 57 -17.53 7.77 -12.86
CA GLU A 57 -17.66 7.70 -11.40
C GLU A 57 -19.07 8.15 -10.97
N TRP A 58 -19.55 9.26 -11.53
CA TRP A 58 -20.93 9.72 -11.35
C TRP A 58 -21.96 8.71 -11.87
N TYR A 59 -21.71 8.10 -13.01
CA TYR A 59 -22.60 7.09 -13.58
C TYR A 59 -22.66 5.83 -12.70
N SER A 60 -21.52 5.36 -12.17
CA SER A 60 -21.45 4.21 -11.28
C SER A 60 -22.15 4.46 -9.95
N GLU A 61 -22.09 5.69 -9.43
CA GLU A 61 -22.76 6.07 -8.20
C GLU A 61 -24.29 6.19 -8.38
N TYR A 62 -24.74 6.57 -9.57
CA TYR A 62 -26.17 6.64 -9.91
C TYR A 62 -26.76 5.26 -10.24
N TYR A 63 -25.99 4.40 -10.92
CA TYR A 63 -26.39 3.06 -11.33
C TYR A 63 -25.73 2.00 -10.44
N LYS A 64 -26.00 2.08 -9.13
CA LYS A 64 -25.59 1.02 -8.21
C LYS A 64 -26.37 -0.25 -8.50
N ASN A 65 -25.66 -1.37 -8.56
CA ASN A 65 -26.30 -2.66 -8.73
C ASN A 65 -27.23 -2.95 -7.53
N PRO A 66 -28.31 -3.74 -7.69
CA PRO A 66 -29.22 -4.01 -6.58
C PRO A 66 -28.56 -4.62 -5.34
N MET A 67 -27.52 -5.44 -5.52
CA MET A 67 -26.78 -6.04 -4.41
C MET A 67 -25.96 -5.01 -3.62
N GLU A 68 -25.38 -4.03 -4.30
CA GLU A 68 -24.63 -2.91 -3.71
C GLU A 68 -25.56 -2.06 -2.87
N GLN A 69 -26.75 -1.75 -3.37
CA GLN A 69 -27.75 -1.01 -2.61
C GLN A 69 -28.19 -1.77 -1.34
N MET A 70 -28.24 -3.10 -1.39
CA MET A 70 -28.51 -3.92 -0.22
C MET A 70 -27.32 -3.91 0.76
N HIS A 71 -26.08 -3.98 0.25
CA HIS A 71 -24.87 -3.90 1.05
C HIS A 71 -24.77 -2.57 1.79
N GLU A 72 -24.89 -1.47 1.06
CA GLU A 72 -24.88 -0.11 1.63
C GLU A 72 -26.00 0.06 2.66
N ARG A 73 -27.18 -0.52 2.44
CA ARG A 73 -28.25 -0.48 3.44
C ARG A 73 -27.88 -1.23 4.72
N CYS A 74 -27.18 -2.36 4.62
CA CYS A 74 -26.70 -3.11 5.78
C CYS A 74 -25.60 -2.36 6.52
N GLU A 75 -24.60 -1.81 5.81
CA GLU A 75 -23.51 -1.01 6.36
C GLU A 75 -24.03 0.25 7.06
N ASN A 76 -25.04 0.91 6.48
CA ASN A 76 -25.70 2.07 7.10
C ASN A 76 -26.54 1.71 8.34
N TYR A 77 -26.75 0.42 8.64
CA TYR A 77 -27.49 -0.04 9.81
C TYR A 77 -26.55 -0.84 10.74
N PRO A 78 -25.99 -0.20 11.79
CA PRO A 78 -24.94 -0.82 12.62
C PRO A 78 -25.23 -2.23 13.16
N PRO A 79 -26.48 -2.58 13.52
CA PRO A 79 -26.79 -3.95 13.92
C PRO A 79 -26.69 -4.98 12.77
N CYS A 80 -26.98 -4.59 11.53
CA CYS A 80 -26.77 -5.46 10.36
C CYS A 80 -25.29 -5.57 10.05
N ASP A 81 -24.57 -4.45 10.03
CA ASP A 81 -23.12 -4.39 9.77
C ASP A 81 -22.31 -5.30 10.71
N TYR A 82 -22.50 -5.14 12.02
CA TYR A 82 -21.83 -5.97 13.01
C TYR A 82 -22.19 -7.46 12.91
N LEU A 83 -23.42 -7.77 12.48
CA LEU A 83 -23.86 -9.14 12.30
C LEU A 83 -23.32 -9.73 10.99
N SER A 84 -23.21 -8.94 9.92
CA SER A 84 -22.64 -9.39 8.65
C SER A 84 -21.19 -9.83 8.78
N ASP A 85 -20.42 -9.22 9.68
CA ASP A 85 -19.06 -9.66 10.00
C ASP A 85 -18.99 -11.06 10.61
N GLN A 86 -20.05 -11.50 11.29
CA GLN A 86 -20.08 -12.78 11.99
C GLN A 86 -20.70 -13.91 11.17
N ILE A 87 -21.82 -13.63 10.50
CA ILE A 87 -22.62 -14.64 9.80
C ILE A 87 -22.65 -14.43 8.28
N GLY A 88 -22.00 -13.38 7.79
CA GLY A 88 -22.02 -13.00 6.38
C GLY A 88 -23.21 -12.12 6.02
N PHE A 89 -22.99 -11.26 5.02
CA PHE A 89 -23.98 -10.33 4.48
C PHE A 89 -25.36 -10.94 4.16
N PRO A 90 -25.50 -12.04 3.39
CA PRO A 90 -26.83 -12.50 2.97
C PRO A 90 -27.69 -12.95 4.16
N MET A 91 -27.09 -13.57 5.18
CA MET A 91 -27.81 -14.00 6.38
C MET A 91 -28.15 -12.81 7.28
N ALA A 92 -27.22 -11.88 7.47
CA ALA A 92 -27.46 -10.66 8.25
C ALA A 92 -28.53 -9.77 7.60
N TYR A 93 -28.42 -9.52 6.29
CA TYR A 93 -29.38 -8.73 5.53
C TYR A 93 -30.78 -9.35 5.60
N ASN A 94 -30.91 -10.67 5.41
CA ASN A 94 -32.21 -11.33 5.48
C ASN A 94 -32.82 -11.30 6.90
N ARG A 95 -32.00 -11.31 7.95
CA ARG A 95 -32.50 -11.21 9.33
C ARG A 95 -33.17 -9.87 9.63
N PHE A 96 -32.66 -8.77 9.07
CA PHE A 96 -33.16 -7.42 9.35
C PHE A 96 -34.10 -6.86 8.28
N PHE A 97 -33.85 -7.20 7.02
CA PHE A 97 -34.55 -6.65 5.85
C PHE A 97 -35.28 -7.71 5.02
N GLY A 98 -35.14 -8.99 5.38
CA GLY A 98 -35.93 -10.06 4.81
C GLY A 98 -37.40 -9.88 5.17
N ARG A 99 -38.27 -9.92 4.16
CA ARG A 99 -39.69 -10.07 4.40
C ARG A 99 -39.95 -11.56 4.60
N TYR A 100 -40.53 -11.92 5.76
CA TYR A 100 -41.00 -13.28 6.04
C TYR A 100 -41.88 -13.82 4.92
#